data_AF-A0A1E4H4V7-F1
#
_entry.id   AF-A0A1E4H4V7-F1
#
_cell.length_a   1.000
_cell.length_b   1.000
_cell.length_c   1.000
_cell.angle_alpha   90.00
_cell.angle_beta   90.00
_cell.angle_gamma   90.00
#
_symmetry.space_group_name_H-M   'P 1'
#
loop_
_entity.id
_entity.type
_entity.pdbx_description
1 polymer ?
#
loop_
_entity_poly.entity_id
_entity_poly.type
_entity_poly.pdbx_seq_one_letter_code
_entity_poly.pdbx_strand_id
1 'polypeptide(L)'
;MQTRTLGNRSAAPRVSALGLGCMGMSAFYGAHDDAESIATIHHALERGLNLLDTADMYGPHTNELLVGKALKGRREQAFVATKFGIMLDPNDAQARGVNGRPEYVHAACDASLKRLGIDTIDLYYQHRVDPQVPIEETVGAMAELVAAGKVRYLGLSEASGATLERACKVHSIAALQSEFSLWTRDPQTNGMLAACRKLGVSLVAYSPLGRGFLTGAIRSPDDFEADDYRRHSPRFVGDNFARNLQLVEQVKTIAADKGCSPAQLALAWVLAQGEDVLAIPGTRKRSRLDENLGALDVQLSAAELKAIDAVFPPDAASGERYVSSGMRMVNA
;
A
#
# COMPACT_ATOMS: atom_id res chain seq x y z
N MET A 1 -2.34 16.49 12.35
CA MET A 1 -2.02 15.18 11.71
C MET A 1 -1.62 14.19 12.79
N GLN A 2 -2.19 12.99 12.80
CA GLN A 2 -1.71 11.90 13.65
C GLN A 2 -0.49 11.23 13.02
N THR A 3 0.52 10.90 13.82
CA THR A 3 1.75 10.28 13.34
C THR A 3 2.05 9.00 14.10
N ARG A 4 2.61 8.01 13.40
CA ARG A 4 3.04 6.72 13.94
C ARG A 4 4.54 6.54 13.73
N THR A 5 5.15 5.76 14.60
CA THR A 5 6.55 5.36 14.47
C THR A 5 6.63 4.21 13.46
N LEU A 6 7.47 4.32 12.44
CA LEU A 6 7.65 3.28 11.43
C LEU A 6 8.76 2.30 11.85
N GLY A 7 8.36 1.08 12.21
CA GLY A 7 9.22 0.14 12.94
C GLY A 7 9.39 0.55 14.41
N ASN A 8 10.21 -0.16 15.18
CA ASN A 8 10.36 0.09 16.62
C ASN A 8 11.80 0.32 17.12
N ARG A 9 12.73 0.67 16.22
CA ARG A 9 14.15 0.87 16.55
C ARG A 9 14.43 2.28 17.09
N SER A 10 15.56 2.45 17.76
CA SER A 10 16.01 3.68 18.43
C SER A 10 16.14 4.93 17.52
N ALA A 11 16.04 4.76 16.20
CA ALA A 11 16.03 5.81 15.18
C ALA A 11 14.87 5.67 14.18
N ALA A 12 13.76 5.06 14.61
CA ALA A 12 12.57 4.88 13.79
C ALA A 12 11.92 6.24 13.45
N PRO A 13 11.61 6.49 12.17
CA PRO A 13 11.06 7.78 11.76
C PRO A 13 9.58 7.88 12.16
N ARG A 14 9.11 9.10 12.40
CA ARG A 14 7.68 9.39 12.54
C ARG A 14 7.11 9.76 11.19
N VAL A 15 6.04 9.08 10.80
CA VAL A 15 5.31 9.34 9.56
C VAL A 15 3.82 9.51 9.86
N SER A 16 3.06 10.12 8.96
CA SER A 16 1.61 10.22 9.07
C SER A 16 0.96 8.83 9.12
N ALA A 17 0.00 8.63 10.03
CA ALA A 17 -0.66 7.33 10.22
C ALA A 17 -1.40 6.84 8.96
N LEU A 18 -1.95 7.81 8.21
CA LEU A 18 -2.37 7.64 6.82
C LEU A 18 -1.27 8.19 5.91
N GLY A 19 -0.88 7.43 4.90
CA GLY A 19 -0.09 7.89 3.77
C GLY A 19 -0.94 8.01 2.50
N LEU A 20 -0.30 8.39 1.40
CA LEU A 20 -0.92 8.56 0.10
C LEU A 20 -0.34 7.54 -0.87
N GLY A 21 -1.17 6.59 -1.30
CA GLY A 21 -0.81 5.66 -2.36
C GLY A 21 -0.90 6.36 -3.73
N CYS A 22 0.23 6.57 -4.38
CA CYS A 22 0.30 7.32 -5.65
C CYS A 22 -0.01 6.47 -6.88
N MET A 23 -0.17 5.15 -6.75
CA MET A 23 -0.39 4.21 -7.86
C MET A 23 -1.48 4.68 -8.85
N GLY A 24 -2.65 5.04 -8.34
CA GLY A 24 -3.79 5.43 -9.19
C GLY A 24 -3.53 6.69 -10.02
N MET A 25 -2.56 7.53 -9.65
CA MET A 25 -2.23 8.76 -10.36
C MET A 25 -1.63 8.54 -11.75
N SER A 26 -1.13 7.32 -12.06
CA SER A 26 -0.66 7.01 -13.41
C SER A 26 -0.81 5.53 -13.81
N ALA A 27 -1.47 4.70 -13.00
CA ALA A 27 -1.61 3.26 -13.29
C ALA A 27 -2.96 2.66 -12.83
N PHE A 28 -3.39 1.63 -13.57
CA PHE A 28 -4.41 0.61 -13.23
C PHE A 28 -5.87 1.02 -13.05
N TYR A 29 -6.18 2.31 -12.88
CA TYR A 29 -7.55 2.81 -12.68
C TYR A 29 -7.99 3.81 -13.76
N GLY A 30 -7.57 3.56 -15.00
CA GLY A 30 -7.90 4.37 -16.16
C GLY A 30 -7.25 5.75 -16.19
N ALA A 31 -7.87 6.65 -16.96
CA ALA A 31 -7.35 8.00 -17.23
C ALA A 31 -6.99 8.78 -15.95
N HIS A 32 -5.96 9.62 -16.06
CA HIS A 32 -5.46 10.46 -14.98
C HIS A 32 -5.17 11.88 -15.48
N ASP A 33 -5.11 12.80 -14.52
CA ASP A 33 -4.73 14.20 -14.73
C ASP A 33 -3.51 14.48 -13.84
N ASP A 34 -2.36 14.74 -14.48
CA ASP A 34 -1.10 15.04 -13.80
C ASP A 34 -1.22 16.30 -12.92
N ALA A 35 -1.95 17.32 -13.39
CA ALA A 35 -2.08 18.58 -12.66
C ALA A 35 -2.89 18.39 -11.37
N GLU A 36 -4.02 17.68 -11.43
CA GLU A 36 -4.80 17.36 -10.22
C GLU A 36 -4.06 16.37 -9.30
N SER A 37 -3.29 15.44 -9.86
CA SER A 37 -2.47 14.51 -9.07
C SER A 37 -1.37 15.24 -8.30
N ILE A 38 -0.64 16.15 -8.96
CA ILE A 38 0.35 17.02 -8.32
C ILE A 38 -0.32 17.91 -7.27
N ALA A 39 -1.46 18.53 -7.59
CA ALA A 39 -2.21 19.34 -6.64
C ALA A 39 -2.69 18.53 -5.41
N THR A 40 -3.03 17.26 -5.61
CA THR A 40 -3.38 16.33 -4.52
C THR A 40 -2.18 16.00 -3.64
N ILE A 41 -0.99 15.78 -4.22
CA ILE A 41 0.25 15.58 -3.45
C ILE A 41 0.58 16.83 -2.64
N HIS A 42 0.51 18.02 -3.25
CA HIS A 42 0.76 19.29 -2.55
C HIS A 42 -0.21 19.50 -1.39
N HIS A 43 -1.51 19.28 -1.62
CA HIS A 43 -2.53 19.36 -0.58
C HIS A 43 -2.27 18.37 0.55
N ALA A 44 -1.81 17.16 0.25
CA ALA A 44 -1.46 16.17 1.27
C ALA A 44 -0.32 16.65 2.18
N LEU A 45 0.77 17.17 1.59
CA LEU A 45 1.90 17.72 2.33
C LEU A 45 1.47 18.94 3.17
N GLU A 46 0.63 19.82 2.63
CA GLU A 46 0.09 21.00 3.33
C GLU A 46 -0.79 20.62 4.53
N ARG A 47 -1.43 19.46 4.50
CA ARG A 47 -2.20 18.89 5.62
C ARG A 47 -1.35 18.08 6.59
N GLY A 48 -0.04 18.00 6.34
CA GLY A 48 0.94 17.27 7.15
C GLY A 48 0.99 15.76 6.89
N LEU A 49 0.31 15.27 5.85
CA LEU A 49 0.44 13.88 5.41
C LEU A 49 1.75 13.76 4.64
N ASN A 50 2.74 13.12 5.25
CA ASN A 50 4.10 13.08 4.72
C ASN A 50 4.46 11.74 4.05
N LEU A 51 3.79 10.64 4.36
CA LEU A 51 4.09 9.34 3.76
C LEU A 51 3.53 9.25 2.33
N LEU A 52 4.40 9.32 1.33
CA LEU A 52 4.06 9.13 -0.09
C LEU A 52 4.57 7.76 -0.55
N ASP A 53 3.69 6.92 -1.08
CA ASP A 53 4.02 5.57 -1.53
C ASP A 53 3.85 5.43 -3.05
N THR A 54 4.95 5.15 -3.75
CA THR A 54 5.02 4.93 -5.21
C THR A 54 5.75 3.62 -5.51
N ALA A 55 6.00 3.32 -6.78
CA ALA A 55 6.81 2.19 -7.25
C ALA A 55 7.30 2.43 -8.67
N ASP A 56 8.46 1.86 -9.01
CA ASP A 56 9.02 1.95 -10.36
C ASP A 56 8.10 1.38 -11.45
N MET A 57 7.30 0.36 -11.13
CA MET A 57 6.44 -0.29 -12.10
C MET A 57 5.21 0.55 -12.45
N TYR A 58 4.78 1.52 -11.63
CA TYR A 58 3.55 2.28 -11.86
C TYR A 58 3.71 3.23 -13.06
N GLY A 59 2.91 3.02 -14.11
CA GLY A 59 3.00 3.79 -15.35
C GLY A 59 3.20 2.93 -16.60
N PRO A 60 4.36 2.29 -16.80
CA PRO A 60 5.53 2.14 -15.92
C PRO A 60 6.49 3.33 -15.86
N HIS A 61 7.22 3.46 -14.76
CA HIS A 61 8.22 4.50 -14.48
C HIS A 61 7.70 5.95 -14.45
N THR A 62 6.48 6.22 -14.93
CA THR A 62 5.90 7.56 -14.98
C THR A 62 5.42 8.06 -13.62
N ASN A 63 5.04 7.16 -12.70
CA ASN A 63 4.56 7.59 -11.38
C ASN A 63 5.68 8.23 -10.55
N GLU A 64 6.89 7.67 -10.57
CA GLU A 64 8.04 8.25 -9.89
C GLU A 64 8.43 9.60 -10.50
N LEU A 65 8.31 9.77 -11.83
CA LEU A 65 8.51 11.07 -12.48
C LEU A 65 7.46 12.10 -12.03
N LEU A 66 6.19 11.69 -11.90
CA LEU A 66 5.10 12.54 -11.42
C LEU A 66 5.33 12.97 -9.97
N VAL A 67 5.66 12.02 -9.09
CA VAL A 67 5.97 12.29 -7.68
C VAL A 67 7.21 13.19 -7.57
N GLY A 68 8.26 12.92 -8.36
CA GLY A 68 9.46 13.76 -8.40
C GLY A 68 9.17 15.21 -8.81
N LYS A 69 8.32 15.41 -9.84
CA LYS A 69 7.83 16.75 -10.22
C LYS A 69 7.10 17.44 -9.06
N ALA A 70 6.22 16.71 -8.35
CA ALA A 70 5.48 17.26 -7.22
C ALA A 70 6.39 17.67 -6.04
N LEU A 71 7.51 16.98 -5.84
CA LEU A 71 8.44 17.21 -4.73
C LEU A 71 9.46 18.33 -4.98
N LYS A 72 9.55 18.88 -6.19
CA LYS A 72 10.50 19.95 -6.50
C LYS A 72 10.29 21.15 -5.57
N GLY A 73 11.31 21.48 -4.78
CA GLY A 73 11.27 22.56 -3.78
C GLY A 73 10.52 22.23 -2.48
N ARG A 74 10.05 20.99 -2.31
CA ARG A 74 9.29 20.53 -1.12
C ARG A 74 9.73 19.16 -0.58
N ARG A 75 10.90 18.66 -1.01
CA ARG A 75 11.44 17.33 -0.64
C ARG A 75 11.41 17.03 0.85
N GLU A 76 11.78 18.01 1.69
CA GLU A 76 11.85 17.86 3.15
C GLU A 76 10.48 17.68 3.83
N GLN A 77 9.38 17.97 3.13
CA GLN A 77 8.02 17.76 3.67
C GLN A 77 7.56 16.31 3.54
N ALA A 78 8.22 15.51 2.70
CA ALA A 78 7.78 14.17 2.33
C ALA A 78 8.70 13.08 2.89
N PHE A 79 8.09 11.98 3.29
CA PHE A 79 8.71 10.69 3.50
C PHE A 79 8.36 9.79 2.31
N VAL A 80 9.31 9.58 1.40
CA VAL A 80 9.10 8.93 0.10
C VAL A 80 9.43 7.44 0.18
N ALA A 81 8.40 6.63 0.01
CA ALA A 81 8.48 5.20 -0.18
C ALA A 81 8.40 4.83 -1.65
N THR A 82 9.36 4.06 -2.16
CA THR A 82 9.28 3.44 -3.50
C THR A 82 9.73 1.99 -3.47
N LYS A 83 9.56 1.28 -4.58
CA LYS A 83 9.74 -0.17 -4.68
C LYS A 83 10.38 -0.56 -5.99
N PHE A 84 11.03 -1.73 -5.97
CA PHE A 84 11.60 -2.38 -7.13
C PHE A 84 11.24 -3.86 -7.20
N GLY A 85 11.60 -4.50 -8.32
CA GLY A 85 11.66 -5.96 -8.42
C GLY A 85 10.59 -6.55 -9.33
N ILE A 86 9.51 -5.84 -9.63
CA ILE A 86 8.55 -6.30 -10.65
C ILE A 86 9.10 -5.97 -12.03
N MET A 87 9.40 -7.01 -12.80
CA MET A 87 9.83 -6.90 -14.19
C MET A 87 8.60 -6.94 -15.10
N LEU A 88 8.55 -6.00 -16.03
CA LEU A 88 7.54 -5.94 -17.07
C LEU A 88 8.14 -6.46 -18.37
N ASP A 89 7.43 -7.34 -19.07
CA ASP A 89 7.82 -7.73 -20.41
C ASP A 89 7.41 -6.62 -21.40
N PRO A 90 8.34 -6.07 -22.20
CA PRO A 90 7.99 -5.06 -23.20
C PRO A 90 7.10 -5.58 -24.34
N ASN A 91 7.07 -6.90 -24.55
CA ASN A 91 6.27 -7.56 -25.59
C ASN A 91 4.97 -8.17 -25.05
N ASP A 92 4.83 -8.32 -23.73
CA ASP A 92 3.61 -8.80 -23.09
C ASP A 92 3.28 -7.98 -21.83
N ALA A 93 2.32 -7.07 -21.99
CA ALA A 93 1.84 -6.21 -20.93
C ALA A 93 1.18 -6.97 -19.76
N GLN A 94 0.94 -8.28 -19.84
CA GLN A 94 0.44 -9.13 -18.75
C GLN A 94 1.53 -10.01 -18.12
N ALA A 95 2.65 -10.23 -18.80
CA ALA A 95 3.76 -10.97 -18.24
C ALA A 95 4.46 -10.14 -17.16
N ARG A 96 4.62 -10.76 -15.99
CA ARG A 96 5.31 -10.18 -14.84
C ARG A 96 6.38 -11.15 -14.38
N GLY A 97 7.62 -10.68 -14.32
CA GLY A 97 8.71 -11.36 -13.64
C GLY A 97 8.98 -10.71 -12.29
N VAL A 98 9.75 -11.39 -11.44
CA VAL A 98 10.32 -10.81 -10.22
C VAL A 98 11.83 -10.93 -10.32
N ASN A 99 12.56 -9.87 -9.97
CA ASN A 99 14.01 -9.86 -9.95
C ASN A 99 14.53 -9.29 -8.63
N GLY A 100 15.04 -10.17 -7.78
CA GLY A 100 15.67 -9.86 -6.50
C GLY A 100 17.19 -9.90 -6.53
N ARG A 101 17.82 -10.05 -7.71
CA ARG A 101 19.27 -10.21 -7.82
C ARG A 101 20.02 -8.95 -7.37
N PRO A 102 21.12 -9.07 -6.63
CA PRO A 102 21.88 -7.92 -6.11
C PRO A 102 22.18 -6.83 -7.15
N GLU A 103 22.63 -7.20 -8.34
CA GLU A 103 22.96 -6.25 -9.41
C GLU A 103 21.74 -5.45 -9.90
N TYR A 104 20.55 -6.08 -9.88
CA TYR A 104 19.30 -5.41 -10.25
C TYR A 104 18.80 -4.49 -9.14
N VAL A 105 18.95 -4.88 -7.87
CA VAL A 105 18.62 -4.04 -6.70
C VAL A 105 19.34 -2.69 -6.81
N HIS A 106 20.64 -2.70 -7.09
CA HIS A 106 21.46 -1.50 -7.27
C HIS A 106 21.00 -0.66 -8.47
N ALA A 107 20.85 -1.29 -9.64
CA ALA A 107 20.44 -0.60 -10.87
C ALA A 107 19.04 0.03 -10.75
N ALA A 108 18.09 -0.67 -10.12
CA ALA A 108 16.74 -0.18 -9.90
C ALA A 108 16.71 1.00 -8.92
N CYS A 109 17.55 1.00 -7.89
CA CYS A 109 17.65 2.11 -6.94
C CYS A 109 18.15 3.38 -7.64
N ASP A 110 19.24 3.28 -8.41
CA ASP A 110 19.80 4.41 -9.16
C ASP A 110 18.79 4.99 -10.16
N ALA A 111 18.04 4.11 -10.84
CA ALA A 111 17.00 4.53 -11.76
C ALA A 111 15.85 5.24 -11.04
N SER A 112 15.45 4.77 -9.84
CA SER A 112 14.39 5.37 -9.04
C SER A 112 14.79 6.75 -8.51
N LEU A 113 16.01 6.89 -7.97
CA LEU A 113 16.59 8.17 -7.53
C LEU A 113 16.57 9.20 -8.67
N LYS A 114 17.00 8.79 -9.87
CA LYS A 114 16.98 9.66 -11.06
C LYS A 114 15.58 10.11 -11.44
N ARG A 115 14.59 9.22 -11.43
CA ARG A 115 13.19 9.55 -11.80
C ARG A 115 12.53 10.46 -10.77
N LEU A 116 12.75 10.18 -9.49
CA LEU A 116 12.25 11.00 -8.39
C LEU A 116 12.98 12.35 -8.32
N GLY A 117 14.20 12.45 -8.84
CA GLY A 117 15.02 13.65 -8.75
C GLY A 117 15.45 13.96 -7.32
N ILE A 118 15.79 12.92 -6.54
CA ILE A 118 16.20 13.00 -5.14
C ILE A 118 17.49 12.22 -4.92
N ASP A 119 18.29 12.61 -3.92
CA ASP A 119 19.58 11.96 -3.62
C ASP A 119 19.42 10.75 -2.69
N THR A 120 18.35 10.72 -1.89
CA THR A 120 18.08 9.65 -0.92
C THR A 120 16.59 9.30 -0.88
N ILE A 121 16.27 8.01 -1.04
CA ILE A 121 14.95 7.42 -0.81
C ILE A 121 14.75 7.18 0.70
N ASP A 122 13.60 7.55 1.25
CA ASP A 122 13.35 7.33 2.68
C ASP A 122 13.10 5.85 2.98
N LEU A 123 12.23 5.20 2.21
CA LEU A 123 11.91 3.79 2.39
C LEU A 123 11.91 3.04 1.06
N TYR A 124 12.73 1.99 0.96
CA TYR A 124 12.86 1.20 -0.26
C TYR A 124 12.38 -0.22 -0.04
N TYR A 125 11.39 -0.63 -0.83
CA TYR A 125 10.80 -1.96 -0.76
C TYR A 125 11.28 -2.88 -1.87
N GLN A 126 11.51 -4.16 -1.54
CA GLN A 126 11.29 -5.21 -2.53
C GLN A 126 9.77 -5.37 -2.72
N HIS A 127 9.28 -5.16 -3.94
CA HIS A 127 7.84 -5.11 -4.24
C HIS A 127 7.17 -6.50 -4.19
N ARG A 128 7.90 -7.55 -4.59
CA ARG A 128 7.52 -8.96 -4.47
C ARG A 128 8.77 -9.78 -4.18
N VAL A 129 8.66 -10.79 -3.33
CA VAL A 129 9.76 -11.71 -3.03
C VAL A 129 10.09 -12.52 -4.28
N ASP A 130 11.34 -12.50 -4.72
CA ASP A 130 11.82 -13.32 -5.82
C ASP A 130 11.99 -14.77 -5.34
N PRO A 131 11.25 -15.75 -5.88
CA PRO A 131 11.39 -17.15 -5.45
C PRO A 131 12.71 -17.78 -5.93
N GLN A 132 13.43 -17.17 -6.86
CA GLN A 132 14.69 -17.68 -7.41
C GLN A 132 15.93 -17.12 -6.73
N VAL A 133 15.79 -16.13 -5.85
CA VAL A 133 16.90 -15.48 -5.15
C VAL A 133 16.66 -15.58 -3.64
N PRO A 134 17.59 -16.14 -2.85
CA PRO A 134 17.49 -16.12 -1.40
C PRO A 134 17.27 -14.70 -0.88
N ILE A 135 16.31 -14.53 0.04
CA ILE A 135 15.98 -13.21 0.58
C ILE A 135 17.20 -12.50 1.19
N GLU A 136 18.15 -13.27 1.73
CA GLU A 136 19.38 -12.75 2.30
C GLU A 136 20.27 -12.05 1.27
N GLU A 137 20.31 -12.53 0.02
CA GLU A 137 21.06 -11.89 -1.06
C GLU A 137 20.40 -10.57 -1.47
N THR A 138 19.08 -10.57 -1.65
CA THR A 138 18.34 -9.34 -1.97
C THR A 138 18.48 -8.29 -0.86
N VAL A 139 18.25 -8.68 0.40
CA VAL A 139 18.32 -7.75 1.55
C VAL A 139 19.76 -7.32 1.82
N GLY A 140 20.75 -8.18 1.55
CA GLY A 140 22.16 -7.81 1.59
C GLY A 140 22.48 -6.66 0.64
N ALA A 141 22.05 -6.77 -0.62
CA ALA A 141 22.21 -5.68 -1.60
C ALA A 141 21.43 -4.41 -1.19
N MET A 142 20.23 -4.56 -0.62
CA MET A 142 19.49 -3.42 -0.08
C MET A 142 20.23 -2.75 1.10
N ALA A 143 20.92 -3.52 1.95
CA ALA A 143 21.73 -2.98 3.05
C ALA A 143 22.95 -2.20 2.54
N GLU A 144 23.55 -2.63 1.43
CA GLU A 144 24.62 -1.87 0.76
C GLU A 144 24.13 -0.49 0.28
N LEU A 145 22.89 -0.38 -0.21
CA LEU A 145 22.28 0.90 -0.56
C LEU A 145 22.10 1.83 0.66
N VAL A 146 21.80 1.26 1.83
CA VAL A 146 21.74 2.01 3.09
C VAL A 146 23.13 2.50 3.48
N ALA A 147 24.14 1.62 3.43
CA ALA A 147 25.53 1.99 3.71
C ALA A 147 26.06 3.08 2.76
N ALA A 148 25.61 3.07 1.50
CA ALA A 148 25.93 4.09 0.50
C ALA A 148 25.14 5.41 0.66
N GLY A 149 24.20 5.51 1.60
CA GLY A 149 23.37 6.71 1.83
C GLY A 149 22.28 6.94 0.77
N LYS A 150 22.06 5.98 -0.13
CA LYS A 150 21.02 6.05 -1.18
C LYS A 150 19.62 5.79 -0.63
N VAL A 151 19.53 5.01 0.45
CA VAL A 151 18.27 4.61 1.10
C VAL A 151 18.40 4.78 2.62
N ARG A 152 17.36 5.28 3.30
CA ARG A 152 17.36 5.39 4.78
C ARG A 152 16.82 4.13 5.47
N TYR A 153 15.71 3.59 4.99
CA TYR A 153 15.02 2.46 5.60
C TYR A 153 14.63 1.41 4.55
N LEU A 154 14.58 0.14 4.97
CA LEU A 154 14.22 -0.98 4.12
C LEU A 154 12.82 -1.50 4.46
N GLY A 155 12.10 -1.94 3.43
CA GLY A 155 10.82 -2.61 3.56
C GLY A 155 10.74 -3.84 2.68
N LEU A 156 9.77 -4.72 2.95
CA LEU A 156 9.37 -5.80 2.05
C LEU A 156 7.87 -5.68 1.75
N SER A 157 7.41 -6.25 0.64
CA SER A 157 5.98 -6.31 0.33
C SER A 157 5.55 -7.72 -0.05
N GLU A 158 4.38 -8.12 0.47
CA GLU A 158 3.79 -9.47 0.30
C GLU A 158 4.80 -10.59 0.60
N ALA A 159 5.63 -10.42 1.65
CA ALA A 159 6.56 -11.42 2.15
C ALA A 159 5.96 -12.16 3.36
N SER A 160 6.14 -13.47 3.42
CA SER A 160 5.65 -14.29 4.53
C SER A 160 6.35 -13.94 5.84
N GLY A 161 5.75 -14.32 6.98
CA GLY A 161 6.40 -14.15 8.29
C GLY A 161 7.78 -14.81 8.37
N ALA A 162 7.94 -16.00 7.77
CA ALA A 162 9.21 -16.72 7.74
C ALA A 162 10.27 -15.99 6.89
N THR A 163 9.88 -15.45 5.74
CA THR A 163 10.75 -14.62 4.89
C THR A 163 11.17 -13.34 5.63
N LEU A 164 10.24 -12.69 6.33
CA LEU A 164 10.52 -11.49 7.12
C LEU A 164 11.51 -11.76 8.25
N GLU A 165 11.37 -12.89 8.96
CA GLU A 165 12.32 -13.31 10.00
C GLU A 165 13.74 -13.49 9.46
N ARG A 166 13.88 -14.09 8.26
CA ARG A 166 15.18 -14.26 7.58
C ARG A 166 15.77 -12.93 7.16
N ALA A 167 14.97 -12.05 6.55
CA ALA A 167 15.39 -10.70 6.15
C ALA A 167 15.92 -9.88 7.33
N CYS A 168 15.20 -9.90 8.47
CA CYS A 168 15.58 -9.16 9.68
C CYS A 168 16.91 -9.63 10.31
N LYS A 169 17.40 -10.84 9.98
CA LYS A 169 18.74 -11.31 10.40
C LYS A 169 19.86 -10.70 9.58
N VAL A 170 19.58 -10.24 8.36
CA VAL A 170 20.56 -9.61 7.47
C VAL A 170 20.61 -8.10 7.70
N HIS A 171 19.45 -7.45 7.69
CA HIS A 171 19.35 -6.02 7.97
C HIS A 171 18.01 -5.66 8.62
N SER A 172 17.98 -4.51 9.28
CA SER A 172 16.74 -3.92 9.79
C SER A 172 15.71 -3.73 8.69
N ILE A 173 14.51 -4.30 8.87
CA ILE A 173 13.32 -4.01 8.06
C ILE A 173 12.40 -3.12 8.89
N ALA A 174 11.99 -1.96 8.36
CA ALA A 174 11.12 -1.01 9.03
C ALA A 174 9.64 -1.30 8.78
N ALA A 175 9.31 -1.80 7.60
CA ALA A 175 7.93 -1.99 7.16
C ALA A 175 7.73 -3.28 6.35
N LEU A 176 6.60 -3.94 6.57
CA LEU A 176 6.04 -4.94 5.69
C LEU A 176 4.76 -4.38 5.07
N GLN A 177 4.70 -4.28 3.75
CA GLN A 177 3.53 -3.78 3.03
C GLN A 177 2.68 -4.93 2.47
N SER A 178 1.42 -5.02 2.88
CA SER A 178 0.49 -6.10 2.49
C SER A 178 -0.93 -5.58 2.27
N GLU A 179 -1.75 -6.30 1.49
CA GLU A 179 -3.16 -5.95 1.37
C GLU A 179 -3.84 -6.19 2.71
N PHE A 180 -4.49 -5.16 3.25
CA PHE A 180 -5.15 -5.26 4.54
C PHE A 180 -6.32 -4.28 4.65
N SER A 181 -7.52 -4.80 4.91
CA SER A 181 -8.77 -4.04 4.96
C SER A 181 -9.86 -4.87 5.65
N LEU A 182 -11.06 -4.32 5.78
CA LEU A 182 -12.22 -5.03 6.35
C LEU A 182 -12.39 -6.43 5.74
N TRP A 183 -12.27 -6.55 4.42
CA TRP A 183 -12.53 -7.79 3.69
C TRP A 183 -11.27 -8.53 3.21
N THR A 184 -10.10 -8.12 3.72
CA THR A 184 -8.83 -8.81 3.48
C THR A 184 -8.07 -8.83 4.78
N ARG A 185 -8.19 -9.96 5.46
CA ARG A 185 -7.71 -10.19 6.82
C ARG A 185 -6.53 -11.16 6.86
N ASP A 186 -6.03 -11.61 5.70
CA ASP A 186 -4.94 -12.59 5.58
C ASP A 186 -3.76 -12.29 6.53
N PRO A 187 -3.27 -11.02 6.66
CA PRO A 187 -2.17 -10.73 7.57
C PRO A 187 -2.41 -11.13 9.04
N GLN A 188 -3.65 -11.19 9.49
CA GLN A 188 -4.00 -11.60 10.86
C GLN A 188 -4.10 -13.10 11.04
N THR A 189 -4.44 -13.84 9.98
CA THR A 189 -4.71 -15.29 10.06
C THR A 189 -3.49 -16.13 9.66
N ASN A 190 -2.62 -15.63 8.78
CA ASN A 190 -1.44 -16.35 8.29
C ASN A 190 -0.17 -16.09 9.12
N GLY A 191 -0.26 -15.38 10.24
CA GLY A 191 0.87 -15.10 11.13
C GLY A 191 1.76 -13.92 10.72
N MET A 192 1.47 -13.25 9.61
CA MET A 192 2.26 -12.10 9.13
C MET A 192 2.27 -10.92 10.11
N LEU A 193 1.09 -10.50 10.60
CA LEU A 193 0.98 -9.41 11.59
C LEU A 193 1.65 -9.81 12.92
N ALA A 194 1.55 -11.07 13.31
CA ALA A 194 2.23 -11.58 14.50
C ALA A 194 3.76 -11.52 14.34
N ALA A 195 4.29 -11.89 13.17
CA ALA A 195 5.71 -11.77 12.84
C ALA A 195 6.17 -10.31 12.83
N CYS A 196 5.39 -9.39 12.23
CA CYS A 196 5.67 -7.95 12.27
C CYS A 196 5.86 -7.45 13.70
N ARG A 197 4.92 -7.76 14.60
CA ARG A 197 4.98 -7.36 16.01
C ARG A 197 6.17 -7.95 16.74
N LYS A 198 6.43 -9.24 16.55
CA LYS A 198 7.58 -9.94 17.15
C LYS A 198 8.91 -9.31 16.72
N LEU A 199 9.02 -8.91 15.46
CA LEU A 199 10.25 -8.37 14.86
C LEU A 199 10.38 -6.85 14.97
N GLY A 200 9.33 -6.16 15.41
CA GLY A 200 9.33 -4.71 15.48
C GLY A 200 9.18 -3.99 14.15
N VAL A 201 8.51 -4.63 13.20
CA VAL A 201 8.24 -4.14 11.86
C VAL A 201 6.81 -3.59 11.81
N SER A 202 6.61 -2.42 11.22
CA SER A 202 5.25 -1.89 11.01
C SER A 202 4.56 -2.59 9.83
N LEU A 203 3.25 -2.81 9.94
CA LEU A 203 2.43 -3.24 8.79
C LEU A 203 1.92 -2.00 8.04
N VAL A 204 2.20 -1.90 6.74
CA VAL A 204 1.65 -0.84 5.88
C VAL A 204 0.56 -1.42 4.99
N ALA A 205 -0.69 -1.08 5.25
CA ALA A 205 -1.85 -1.58 4.55
C ALA A 205 -2.05 -0.89 3.20
N TYR A 206 -1.88 -1.63 2.09
CA TYR A 206 -2.34 -1.18 0.77
C TYR A 206 -3.75 -1.68 0.47
N SER A 207 -4.43 -1.00 -0.47
CA SER A 207 -5.85 -1.17 -0.76
C SER A 207 -6.76 -1.20 0.48
N PRO A 208 -6.56 -0.33 1.49
CA PRO A 208 -7.32 -0.40 2.75
C PRO A 208 -8.83 -0.15 2.57
N LEU A 209 -9.22 0.45 1.44
CA LEU A 209 -10.60 0.70 1.03
C LEU A 209 -11.15 -0.39 0.08
N GLY A 210 -10.52 -1.55 0.01
CA GLY A 210 -10.93 -2.62 -0.90
C GLY A 210 -10.92 -2.20 -2.35
N ARG A 211 -9.85 -1.51 -2.79
CA ARG A 211 -9.72 -0.93 -4.14
C ARG A 211 -10.91 -0.03 -4.51
N GLY A 212 -11.43 0.73 -3.55
CA GLY A 212 -12.53 1.68 -3.70
C GLY A 212 -13.92 1.10 -3.43
N PHE A 213 -14.06 -0.22 -3.26
CA PHE A 213 -15.36 -0.84 -3.06
C PHE A 213 -15.98 -0.50 -1.71
N LEU A 214 -15.16 -0.46 -0.65
CA LEU A 214 -15.61 -0.17 0.72
C LEU A 214 -16.01 1.31 0.92
N THR A 215 -15.88 2.17 -0.10
CA THR A 215 -16.38 3.55 -0.03
C THR A 215 -17.87 3.66 -0.33
N GLY A 216 -18.52 2.60 -0.83
CA GLY A 216 -19.92 2.62 -1.25
C GLY A 216 -20.19 3.38 -2.55
N ALA A 217 -19.14 3.80 -3.26
CA ALA A 217 -19.28 4.55 -4.51
C ALA A 217 -19.52 3.67 -5.74
N ILE A 218 -19.06 2.42 -5.70
CA ILE A 218 -19.20 1.45 -6.80
C ILE A 218 -20.50 0.67 -6.58
N ARG A 219 -21.37 0.66 -7.59
CA ARG A 219 -22.69 0.04 -7.58
C ARG A 219 -22.87 -0.97 -8.71
N SER A 220 -22.15 -0.79 -9.81
CA SER A 220 -22.15 -1.68 -10.98
C SER A 220 -20.72 -1.89 -11.51
N PRO A 221 -20.40 -3.03 -12.13
CA PRO A 221 -19.19 -3.19 -12.94
C PRO A 221 -19.04 -2.12 -14.06
N ASP A 222 -20.15 -1.49 -14.45
CA ASP A 222 -20.17 -0.40 -15.43
C ASP A 222 -19.61 0.93 -14.89
N ASP A 223 -19.45 1.06 -13.56
CA ASP A 223 -18.81 2.23 -12.93
C ASP A 223 -17.29 2.25 -13.14
N PHE A 224 -16.71 1.19 -13.71
CA PHE A 224 -15.30 1.11 -14.04
C PHE A 224 -15.02 1.62 -15.46
N GLU A 225 -13.90 2.31 -15.68
CA GLU A 225 -13.45 2.62 -17.04
C GLU A 225 -13.07 1.34 -17.80
N ALA A 226 -13.06 1.38 -19.13
CA ALA A 226 -12.84 0.19 -19.97
C ALA A 226 -11.48 -0.48 -19.72
N ASP A 227 -10.46 0.29 -19.36
CA ASP A 227 -9.09 -0.15 -19.08
C ASP A 227 -8.80 -0.36 -17.57
N ASP A 228 -9.82 -0.29 -16.73
CA ASP A 228 -9.68 -0.51 -15.28
C ASP A 228 -9.39 -1.98 -14.97
N TYR A 229 -8.33 -2.23 -14.20
CA TYR A 229 -7.94 -3.58 -13.77
C TYR A 229 -9.07 -4.34 -13.06
N ARG A 230 -9.94 -3.64 -12.32
CA ARG A 230 -11.02 -4.26 -11.54
C ARG A 230 -12.04 -4.99 -12.41
N ARG A 231 -12.18 -4.62 -13.70
CA ARG A 231 -13.04 -5.36 -14.65
C ARG A 231 -12.66 -6.83 -14.83
N HIS A 232 -11.44 -7.21 -14.45
CA HIS A 232 -10.92 -8.58 -14.57
C HIS A 232 -10.56 -9.22 -13.22
N SER A 233 -10.75 -8.48 -12.12
CA SER A 233 -10.39 -8.95 -10.79
C SER A 233 -11.50 -9.84 -10.21
N PRO A 234 -11.20 -11.04 -9.67
CA PRO A 234 -12.22 -12.01 -9.26
C PRO A 234 -13.28 -11.48 -8.28
N ARG A 235 -12.92 -10.56 -7.38
CA ARG A 235 -13.84 -9.90 -6.43
C ARG A 235 -14.87 -8.96 -7.07
N PHE A 236 -14.65 -8.53 -8.31
CA PHE A 236 -15.38 -7.43 -8.95
C PHE A 236 -16.15 -7.87 -10.21
N VAL A 237 -16.34 -9.18 -10.39
CA VAL A 237 -17.00 -9.74 -11.58
C VAL A 237 -18.09 -10.75 -11.19
N GLY A 238 -19.11 -10.86 -12.03
CA GLY A 238 -20.19 -11.84 -11.89
C GLY A 238 -20.82 -11.88 -10.50
N ASP A 239 -21.14 -13.09 -10.03
CA ASP A 239 -21.78 -13.32 -8.73
C ASP A 239 -20.95 -12.81 -7.55
N ASN A 240 -19.62 -12.78 -7.67
CA ASN A 240 -18.74 -12.27 -6.61
C ASN A 240 -19.01 -10.77 -6.37
N PHE A 241 -19.20 -9.99 -7.43
CA PHE A 241 -19.54 -8.57 -7.30
C PHE A 241 -20.84 -8.39 -6.53
N ALA A 242 -21.89 -9.14 -6.90
CA ALA A 242 -23.20 -9.05 -6.27
C ALA A 242 -23.17 -9.42 -4.78
N ARG A 243 -22.46 -10.51 -4.42
CA ARG A 243 -22.26 -10.90 -3.01
C ARG A 243 -21.48 -9.85 -2.24
N ASN A 244 -20.39 -9.36 -2.82
CA ASN A 244 -19.54 -8.35 -2.18
C ASN A 244 -20.29 -7.02 -1.97
N LEU A 245 -21.22 -6.65 -2.85
CA LEU A 245 -22.02 -5.45 -2.70
C LEU A 245 -22.89 -5.48 -1.44
N GLN A 246 -23.36 -6.66 -1.03
CA GLN A 246 -24.11 -6.83 0.22
C GLN A 246 -23.26 -6.48 1.45
N LEU A 247 -21.97 -6.80 1.44
CA LEU A 247 -21.04 -6.41 2.50
C LEU A 247 -20.88 -4.89 2.57
N VAL A 248 -20.83 -4.22 1.42
CA VAL A 248 -20.72 -2.75 1.35
C VAL A 248 -21.94 -2.06 1.94
N GLU A 249 -23.14 -2.60 1.73
CA GLU A 249 -24.36 -2.07 2.35
C GLU A 249 -24.32 -2.17 3.89
N GLN A 250 -23.66 -3.20 4.43
CA GLN A 250 -23.41 -3.30 5.87
C GLN A 250 -22.41 -2.24 6.35
N VAL A 251 -21.31 -1.99 5.61
CA VAL A 251 -20.36 -0.88 5.93
C VAL A 251 -21.10 0.44 5.97
N LYS A 252 -21.97 0.71 4.98
CA LYS A 252 -22.73 1.96 4.90
C LYS A 252 -23.65 2.13 6.10
N THR A 253 -24.30 1.06 6.53
CA THR A 253 -25.16 1.07 7.73
C THR A 253 -24.35 1.41 8.98
N ILE A 254 -23.26 0.69 9.22
CA ILE A 254 -22.40 0.93 10.40
C ILE A 254 -21.79 2.33 10.37
N ALA A 255 -21.37 2.81 9.20
CA ALA A 255 -20.78 4.13 9.04
C ALA A 255 -21.80 5.24 9.31
N ALA A 256 -23.04 5.08 8.84
CA ALA A 256 -24.13 5.99 9.10
C ALA A 256 -24.46 6.06 10.61
N ASP A 257 -24.57 4.91 11.28
CA ASP A 257 -24.79 4.84 12.73
C ASP A 257 -23.65 5.51 13.51
N LYS A 258 -22.40 5.37 13.02
CA LYS A 258 -21.21 6.02 13.60
C LYS A 258 -21.13 7.53 13.30
N GLY A 259 -21.86 8.03 12.31
CA GLY A 259 -21.79 9.41 11.84
C GLY A 259 -20.54 9.73 11.02
N CYS A 260 -20.00 8.76 10.28
CA CYS A 260 -18.83 8.94 9.42
C CYS A 260 -19.08 8.37 8.00
N SER A 261 -18.19 8.64 7.05
CA SER A 261 -18.30 8.03 5.71
C SER A 261 -17.83 6.56 5.74
N PRO A 262 -18.30 5.71 4.80
CA PRO A 262 -17.82 4.32 4.70
C PRO A 262 -16.29 4.21 4.55
N ALA A 263 -15.69 5.17 3.82
CA ALA A 263 -14.23 5.24 3.67
C ALA A 263 -13.54 5.55 5.01
N GLN A 264 -14.11 6.47 5.79
CA GLN A 264 -13.60 6.82 7.12
C GLN A 264 -13.70 5.64 8.09
N LEU A 265 -14.84 4.94 8.11
CA LEU A 265 -15.03 3.74 8.94
C LEU A 265 -13.98 2.67 8.61
N ALA A 266 -13.80 2.35 7.33
CA ALA A 266 -12.86 1.33 6.88
C ALA A 266 -11.41 1.68 7.25
N LEU A 267 -10.99 2.93 7.04
CA LEU A 267 -9.64 3.39 7.41
C LEU A 267 -9.43 3.43 8.92
N ALA A 268 -10.40 3.93 9.69
CA ALA A 268 -10.34 3.96 11.14
C ALA A 268 -10.21 2.56 11.72
N TRP A 269 -10.93 1.58 11.16
CA TRP A 269 -10.80 0.18 11.56
C TRP A 269 -9.40 -0.38 11.27
N VAL A 270 -8.78 -0.04 10.13
CA VAL A 270 -7.41 -0.50 9.82
C VAL A 270 -6.43 0.06 10.84
N LEU A 271 -6.55 1.36 11.16
CA LEU A 271 -5.70 2.01 12.15
C LEU A 271 -5.93 1.48 13.58
N ALA A 272 -7.15 1.05 13.90
CA ALA A 272 -7.50 0.48 15.20
C ALA A 272 -6.86 -0.90 15.46
N GLN A 273 -6.28 -1.54 14.45
CA GLN A 273 -5.62 -2.86 14.63
C GLN A 273 -4.30 -2.76 15.39
N GLY A 274 -3.73 -1.56 15.55
CA GLY A 274 -2.53 -1.31 16.37
C GLY A 274 -1.76 -0.06 15.95
N GLU A 275 -0.95 0.48 16.86
CA GLU A 275 -0.05 1.62 16.58
C GLU A 275 1.09 1.28 15.61
N ASP A 276 1.35 -0.02 15.42
CA ASP A 276 2.28 -0.62 14.46
C ASP A 276 1.69 -0.74 13.05
N VAL A 277 0.42 -0.38 12.84
CA VAL A 277 -0.25 -0.46 11.54
C VAL A 277 -0.33 0.93 10.90
N LEU A 278 -0.13 1.05 9.60
CA LEU A 278 -0.36 2.28 8.83
C LEU A 278 -1.22 1.94 7.62
N ALA A 279 -1.82 2.93 6.98
CA ALA A 279 -2.59 2.71 5.76
C ALA A 279 -2.22 3.72 4.68
N ILE A 280 -2.16 3.27 3.43
CA ILE A 280 -1.84 4.12 2.27
C ILE A 280 -3.00 4.13 1.26
N PRO A 281 -4.18 4.69 1.63
CA PRO A 281 -5.28 4.82 0.68
C PRO A 281 -4.82 5.60 -0.56
N GLY A 282 -5.13 5.06 -1.74
CA GLY A 282 -4.88 5.74 -3.01
C GLY A 282 -6.01 6.72 -3.33
N THR A 283 -5.64 7.92 -3.76
CA THR A 283 -6.58 8.90 -4.32
C THR A 283 -5.85 9.83 -5.29
N ARG A 284 -6.61 10.36 -6.25
CA ARG A 284 -6.16 11.36 -7.22
C ARG A 284 -6.87 12.70 -7.06
N LYS A 285 -7.71 12.85 -6.03
CA LYS A 285 -8.57 14.03 -5.85
C LYS A 285 -8.40 14.58 -4.44
N ARG A 286 -8.21 15.89 -4.33
CA ARG A 286 -8.11 16.60 -3.03
C ARG A 286 -9.30 16.35 -2.11
N SER A 287 -10.52 16.36 -2.66
CA SER A 287 -11.74 16.11 -1.87
C SER A 287 -11.80 14.70 -1.25
N ARG A 288 -11.29 13.68 -1.96
CA ARG A 288 -11.20 12.31 -1.45
C ARG A 288 -10.06 12.15 -0.44
N LEU A 289 -8.98 12.92 -0.61
CA LEU A 289 -7.95 13.01 0.41
C LEU A 289 -8.52 13.57 1.72
N ASP A 290 -9.28 14.67 1.65
CA ASP A 290 -9.93 15.26 2.81
C ASP A 290 -10.91 14.31 3.51
N GLU A 291 -11.71 13.58 2.72
CA GLU A 291 -12.57 12.53 3.24
C GLU A 291 -11.77 11.46 4.00
N ASN A 292 -10.70 10.94 3.40
CA ASN A 292 -9.84 9.94 4.02
C ASN A 292 -9.18 10.45 5.31
N LEU A 293 -8.75 11.71 5.34
CA LEU A 293 -8.13 12.32 6.54
C LEU A 293 -9.09 12.39 7.72
N GLY A 294 -10.39 12.54 7.47
CA GLY A 294 -11.40 12.50 8.54
C GLY A 294 -11.49 11.16 9.28
N ALA A 295 -10.92 10.08 8.73
CA ALA A 295 -10.82 8.80 9.43
C ALA A 295 -9.99 8.88 10.71
N LEU A 296 -9.06 9.84 10.80
CA LEU A 296 -8.23 10.05 11.99
C LEU A 296 -9.07 10.50 13.20
N ASP A 297 -10.22 11.13 12.97
CA ASP A 297 -11.10 11.61 14.04
C ASP A 297 -12.14 10.55 14.47
N VAL A 298 -12.19 9.40 13.80
CA VAL A 298 -13.12 8.32 14.10
C VAL A 298 -12.49 7.35 15.11
N GLN A 299 -13.02 7.33 16.33
CA GLN A 299 -12.61 6.37 17.37
C GLN A 299 -13.60 5.20 17.44
N LEU A 300 -13.11 3.98 17.28
CA LEU A 300 -13.91 2.76 17.38
C LEU A 300 -13.74 2.12 18.76
N SER A 301 -14.85 1.92 19.46
CA SER A 301 -14.89 1.18 20.72
C SER A 301 -14.69 -0.32 20.48
N ALA A 302 -14.33 -1.05 21.55
CA ALA A 302 -14.19 -2.51 21.47
C ALA A 302 -15.49 -3.22 21.03
N ALA A 303 -16.65 -2.67 21.40
CA ALA A 303 -17.95 -3.21 20.98
C ALA A 303 -18.21 -2.99 19.48
N GLU A 304 -17.88 -1.80 18.95
CA GLU A 304 -17.99 -1.50 17.51
C GLU A 304 -17.02 -2.34 16.69
N LEU A 305 -15.77 -2.50 17.15
CA LEU A 305 -14.79 -3.38 16.49
C LEU A 305 -15.31 -4.82 16.42
N LYS A 306 -15.88 -5.34 17.51
CA LYS A 306 -16.48 -6.68 17.53
C LYS A 306 -17.68 -6.80 16.57
N ALA A 307 -18.52 -5.77 16.48
CA ALA A 307 -19.65 -5.74 15.56
C ALA A 307 -19.19 -5.73 14.10
N ILE A 308 -18.17 -4.93 13.78
CA ILE A 308 -17.56 -4.90 12.45
C ILE A 308 -16.94 -6.27 12.10
N ASP A 309 -16.19 -6.87 13.03
CA ASP A 309 -15.55 -8.17 12.81
C ASP A 309 -16.58 -9.29 12.59
N ALA A 310 -17.77 -9.20 13.18
CA ALA A 310 -18.86 -10.16 12.94
C ALA A 310 -19.46 -10.04 11.53
N VAL A 311 -19.43 -8.84 10.93
CA VAL A 311 -19.85 -8.62 9.53
C VAL A 311 -18.74 -8.99 8.54
N PHE A 312 -17.48 -8.80 8.95
CA PHE A 312 -16.30 -9.02 8.12
C PHE A 312 -15.38 -10.10 8.71
N PRO A 313 -15.83 -11.38 8.76
CA PRO A 313 -14.91 -12.47 9.05
C PRO A 313 -13.82 -12.57 7.95
N PRO A 314 -12.67 -13.24 8.23
CA PRO A 314 -11.54 -13.28 7.30
C PRO A 314 -11.83 -13.71 5.86
N ASP A 315 -12.88 -14.50 5.65
CA ASP A 315 -13.35 -15.06 4.38
C ASP A 315 -14.64 -14.40 3.86
N ALA A 316 -15.02 -13.23 4.38
CA ALA A 316 -16.26 -12.56 4.01
C ALA A 316 -16.35 -12.24 2.51
N ALA A 317 -15.25 -11.79 1.90
CA ALA A 317 -15.24 -11.44 0.49
C ALA A 317 -15.31 -12.68 -0.42
N SER A 318 -16.19 -12.62 -1.41
CA SER A 318 -16.25 -13.59 -2.50
C SER A 318 -15.20 -13.28 -3.58
N GLY A 319 -14.40 -14.27 -3.95
CA GLY A 319 -13.37 -14.18 -4.98
C GLY A 319 -11.99 -13.77 -4.47
N GLU A 320 -10.95 -14.24 -5.18
CA GLU A 320 -9.55 -13.98 -4.87
C GLU A 320 -9.14 -12.51 -5.07
N ARG A 321 -8.09 -12.08 -4.34
CA ARG A 321 -7.52 -10.71 -4.42
C ARG A 321 -6.97 -10.35 -5.80
N TYR A 322 -6.49 -11.36 -6.51
CA TYR A 322 -5.90 -11.28 -7.83
C TYR A 322 -6.36 -12.46 -8.68
N VAL A 323 -6.18 -12.34 -10.01
CA VAL A 323 -6.19 -13.52 -10.88
C VAL A 323 -5.02 -14.45 -10.52
N SER A 324 -5.09 -15.72 -10.96
CA SER A 324 -4.15 -16.77 -10.52
C SER A 324 -2.67 -16.42 -10.75
N SER A 325 -2.33 -15.71 -11.83
CA SER A 325 -0.95 -15.25 -12.07
C SER A 325 -0.47 -14.24 -11.03
N GLY A 326 -1.34 -13.33 -10.61
CA GLY A 326 -1.05 -12.36 -9.55
C GLY A 326 -0.93 -13.03 -8.17
N MET A 327 -1.80 -13.99 -7.88
CA MET A 327 -1.75 -14.74 -6.61
C MET A 327 -0.43 -15.50 -6.43
N ARG A 328 0.17 -16.02 -7.51
CA ARG A 328 1.49 -16.70 -7.44
C ARG A 328 2.64 -15.79 -7.04
N MET A 329 2.49 -14.47 -7.16
CA MET A 329 3.52 -13.51 -6.72
C MET A 329 3.40 -13.16 -5.23
N VAL A 330 2.31 -13.55 -4.56
CA VAL A 330 2.14 -13.34 -3.12
C VAL A 330 2.89 -14.45 -2.39
N ASN A 331 3.89 -14.08 -1.57
CA ASN A 331 4.59 -15.02 -0.71
C ASN A 331 3.80 -15.15 0.61
N ALA A 332 2.67 -15.85 0.55
CA ALA A 332 1.84 -16.18 1.71
C ALA A 332 2.50 -17.25 2.58
#